data_AF-A0A7K0CBX5-F1
#
_entry.id   AF-A0A7K0CBX5-F1
#
_cell.length_a   1.000
_cell.length_b   1.000
_cell.length_c   1.000
_cell.angle_alpha   90.00
_cell.angle_beta   90.00
_cell.angle_gamma   90.00
#
_symmetry.space_group_name_H-M   'P 1'
#
loop_
_entity.id
_entity.type
_entity.pdbx_description
1 polymer ?
#
loop_
_entity_poly.entity_id
_entity_poly.type
_entity_poly.pdbx_seq_one_letter_code
_entity_poly.pdbx_strand_id
1 'polypeptide(L)'
;MTLVDVLARLAATGSLGKLRPGARWADIAAAYGEPEDLGPVSRRRRWPRRFGVGSVELLVCRCRALRSLTLSLMLDAVMLPGPGPGQVRSFDPYVSEATLTAAMRDVGCSWTVREYDFGQRDLRTAPEDDVRVDFAFVDRDTYDGPGADEWTLAKAGFWTMDHAGCPEP
;
A
#
# COMPACT_ATOMS: atom_id res chain seq x y z
N MET A 1 7.75 -11.75 -12.24
CA MET A 1 7.49 -10.52 -11.48
C MET A 1 7.40 -10.91 -10.02
N THR A 2 8.33 -10.42 -9.22
CA THR A 2 8.44 -10.65 -7.77
C THR A 2 7.59 -9.63 -7.00
N LEU A 3 7.48 -9.78 -5.66
CA LEU A 3 6.85 -8.75 -4.83
C LEU A 3 7.63 -7.44 -4.88
N VAL A 4 8.96 -7.51 -4.87
CA VAL A 4 9.86 -6.37 -4.99
C VAL A 4 9.60 -5.60 -6.29
N ASP A 5 9.40 -6.28 -7.42
CA ASP A 5 9.06 -5.62 -8.69
C ASP A 5 7.73 -4.85 -8.60
N VAL A 6 6.76 -5.39 -7.86
CA VAL A 6 5.45 -4.73 -7.65
C VAL A 6 5.61 -3.50 -6.76
N LEU A 7 6.37 -3.62 -5.67
CA LEU A 7 6.62 -2.53 -4.73
C LEU A 7 7.43 -1.40 -5.36
N ALA A 8 8.45 -1.71 -6.17
CA ALA A 8 9.21 -0.72 -6.91
C ALA A 8 8.33 0.03 -7.92
N ARG A 9 7.41 -0.67 -8.61
CA ARG A 9 6.41 -0.03 -9.48
C ARG A 9 5.43 0.83 -8.70
N LEU A 10 5.00 0.37 -7.52
CA LEU A 10 4.17 1.18 -6.63
C LEU A 10 4.91 2.46 -6.23
N ALA A 11 6.19 2.38 -5.88
CA ALA A 11 7.03 3.54 -5.57
C ALA A 11 7.10 4.53 -6.74
N ALA A 12 7.24 4.02 -7.96
CA ALA A 12 7.40 4.82 -9.17
C ALA A 12 6.10 5.46 -9.68
N THR A 13 4.94 4.86 -9.39
CA THR A 13 3.68 5.22 -10.06
C THR A 13 2.52 5.51 -9.11
N GLY A 14 2.69 5.27 -7.81
CA GLY A 14 1.61 5.33 -6.84
C GLY A 14 0.48 4.33 -7.12
N SER A 15 0.74 3.29 -7.93
CA SER A 15 -0.29 2.39 -8.44
C SER A 15 0.08 0.92 -8.24
N LEU A 16 -0.88 0.12 -7.79
CA LEU A 16 -0.82 -1.34 -7.77
C LEU A 16 -1.82 -1.89 -8.79
N GLY A 17 -1.37 -2.08 -10.03
CA GLY A 17 -2.25 -2.46 -11.14
C GLY A 17 -3.28 -1.36 -11.44
N LYS A 18 -4.57 -1.67 -11.29
CA LYS A 18 -5.69 -0.71 -11.43
C LYS A 18 -6.00 0.02 -10.12
N LEU A 19 -5.40 -0.37 -9.00
CA LEU A 19 -5.52 0.31 -7.72
C LEU A 19 -4.58 1.52 -7.72
N ARG A 20 -5.14 2.68 -8.01
CA ARG A 20 -4.42 3.96 -8.05
C ARG A 20 -5.25 5.06 -7.40
N PRO A 21 -4.63 6.17 -6.95
CA PRO A 21 -5.34 7.35 -6.51
C PRO A 21 -6.52 7.72 -7.43
N GLY A 22 -7.69 7.95 -6.84
CA GLY A 22 -8.89 8.35 -7.58
C GLY A 22 -9.59 7.25 -8.39
N ALA A 23 -9.05 6.02 -8.42
CA ALA A 23 -9.70 4.90 -9.11
C ALA A 23 -11.15 4.71 -8.62
N ARG A 24 -12.09 4.55 -9.56
CA ARG A 24 -13.51 4.44 -9.23
C ARG A 24 -13.82 3.02 -8.76
N TRP A 25 -14.73 2.92 -7.80
CA TRP A 25 -15.19 1.64 -7.25
C TRP A 25 -15.65 0.66 -8.32
N ALA A 26 -16.43 1.14 -9.30
CA ALA A 26 -16.92 0.30 -10.39
C ALA A 26 -15.77 -0.32 -11.20
N ASP A 27 -14.70 0.43 -11.46
CA ASP A 27 -13.54 -0.06 -12.20
C ASP A 27 -12.75 -1.08 -11.38
N ILE A 28 -12.63 -0.85 -10.06
CA ILE A 28 -11.97 -1.77 -9.13
C ILE A 28 -12.74 -3.09 -9.07
N ALA A 29 -14.07 -3.03 -8.88
CA ALA A 29 -14.93 -4.21 -8.80
C ALA A 29 -14.94 -4.99 -10.13
N ALA A 30 -14.97 -4.29 -11.26
CA ALA A 30 -14.88 -4.92 -12.57
C ALA A 30 -13.53 -5.62 -12.80
N ALA A 31 -12.43 -5.05 -12.30
CA ALA A 31 -11.09 -5.62 -12.47
C ALA A 31 -10.82 -6.80 -11.54
N TYR A 32 -11.24 -6.71 -10.27
CA TYR A 32 -10.80 -7.61 -9.20
C TYR A 32 -11.92 -8.41 -8.54
N GLY A 33 -13.17 -8.21 -8.95
CA GLY A 33 -14.34 -8.69 -8.23
C GLY A 33 -14.74 -7.74 -7.10
N GLU A 34 -15.91 -7.94 -6.51
CA GLU A 34 -16.42 -7.08 -5.43
C GLU A 34 -15.51 -7.19 -4.20
N PRO A 35 -14.85 -6.10 -3.77
CA PRO A 35 -14.03 -6.12 -2.57
C PRO A 35 -14.86 -6.32 -1.30
N GLU A 36 -14.27 -6.98 -0.30
CA GLU A 36 -14.91 -7.24 0.99
C GLU A 36 -15.11 -5.93 1.77
N ASP A 37 -16.30 -5.69 2.33
CA ASP A 37 -16.58 -4.49 3.15
C ASP A 37 -16.06 -4.70 4.59
N LEU A 38 -15.02 -3.95 4.95
CA LEU A 38 -14.38 -3.99 6.28
C LEU A 38 -14.96 -2.92 7.24
N GLY A 39 -16.01 -2.22 6.80
CA GLY A 39 -16.72 -1.24 7.60
C GLY A 39 -16.17 0.19 7.51
N PRO A 40 -16.80 1.15 8.23
CA PRO A 40 -16.33 2.52 8.27
C PRO A 40 -15.04 2.66 9.08
N VAL A 41 -14.23 3.67 8.78
CA VAL A 41 -13.03 4.02 9.59
C VAL A 41 -13.42 4.49 10.99
N SER A 42 -14.57 5.16 11.13
CA SER A 42 -15.06 5.67 12.40
C SER A 42 -16.49 5.22 12.63
N ARG A 43 -16.82 4.83 13.87
CA ARG A 43 -18.21 4.50 14.26
C ARG A 43 -19.17 5.68 14.07
N ARG A 44 -18.66 6.93 14.05
CA ARG A 44 -19.48 8.14 13.96
C ARG A 44 -19.83 8.55 12.53
N ARG A 45 -19.11 8.04 11.52
CA ARG A 45 -19.29 8.45 10.13
C ARG A 45 -19.41 7.22 9.25
N ARG A 46 -20.36 7.23 8.31
CA ARG A 46 -20.50 6.14 7.34
C ARG A 46 -19.33 6.07 6.35
N TRP A 47 -18.63 7.19 6.13
CA TRP A 47 -17.52 7.35 5.20
C TRP A 47 -16.37 8.13 5.85
N PRO A 48 -15.11 7.93 5.40
CA PRO A 48 -14.68 6.93 4.42
C PRO A 48 -14.82 5.48 4.92
N ARG A 49 -14.84 4.51 4.00
CA ARG A 49 -14.99 3.07 4.32
C ARG A 49 -13.78 2.28 3.88
N ARG A 50 -13.51 1.21 4.62
CA ARG A 50 -12.42 0.27 4.36
C ARG A 50 -12.96 -0.92 3.59
N PHE A 51 -12.17 -1.42 2.65
CA PHE A 51 -12.48 -2.61 1.88
C PHE A 51 -11.23 -3.49 1.71
N GLY A 52 -11.42 -4.80 1.55
CA GLY A 52 -10.34 -5.77 1.37
C GLY A 52 -10.30 -6.35 -0.05
N VAL A 53 -9.12 -6.43 -0.64
CA VAL A 53 -8.84 -7.23 -1.84
C VAL A 53 -7.56 -8.05 -1.61
N GLY A 54 -7.71 -9.31 -1.17
CA GLY A 54 -6.57 -10.09 -0.70
C GLY A 54 -5.93 -9.44 0.54
N SER A 55 -4.62 -9.28 0.55
CA SER A 55 -3.86 -8.61 1.62
C SER A 55 -3.89 -7.08 1.53
N VAL A 56 -4.64 -6.51 0.57
CA VAL A 56 -4.73 -5.08 0.33
C VAL A 56 -5.96 -4.50 1.02
N GLU A 57 -5.75 -3.55 1.94
CA GLU A 57 -6.81 -2.70 2.49
C GLU A 57 -6.93 -1.41 1.66
N LEU A 58 -8.14 -1.10 1.23
CA LEU A 58 -8.51 0.07 0.46
C LEU A 58 -9.31 1.03 1.34
N LEU A 59 -8.97 2.31 1.31
CA LEU A 59 -9.80 3.36 1.88
C LEU A 59 -10.54 4.11 0.77
N VAL A 60 -11.85 3.99 0.74
CA VAL A 60 -12.70 4.55 -0.31
C VAL A 60 -13.52 5.72 0.23
N CYS A 61 -13.55 6.81 -0.54
CA CYS A 61 -14.30 8.02 -0.24
C CYS A 61 -15.81 7.84 -0.47
N ARG A 62 -16.62 8.75 0.08
CA ARG A 62 -18.07 8.84 -0.17
C ARG A 62 -18.43 8.89 -1.66
N CYS A 63 -17.61 9.54 -2.48
CA CYS A 63 -17.79 9.62 -3.93
C CYS A 63 -17.37 8.34 -4.69
N ARG A 64 -17.01 7.27 -3.98
CA ARG A 64 -16.58 5.99 -4.53
C ARG A 64 -15.24 6.04 -5.29
N ALA A 65 -14.36 6.94 -4.90
CA ALA A 65 -12.97 6.98 -5.37
C ALA A 65 -12.00 6.45 -4.31
N LEU A 66 -10.97 5.73 -4.75
CA LEU A 66 -9.88 5.23 -3.89
C LEU A 66 -9.02 6.40 -3.39
N ARG A 67 -8.89 6.53 -2.06
CA ARG A 67 -8.08 7.59 -1.40
C ARG A 67 -6.71 7.09 -0.96
N SER A 68 -6.67 5.89 -0.41
CA SER A 68 -5.43 5.26 0.02
C SER A 68 -5.52 3.76 -0.08
N LEU A 69 -4.36 3.13 -0.14
CA LEU A 69 -4.18 1.69 -0.12
C LEU A 69 -3.11 1.37 0.92
N THR A 70 -3.31 0.28 1.65
CA THR A 70 -2.33 -0.27 2.58
C THR A 70 -2.16 -1.76 2.29
N LEU A 71 -0.93 -2.18 2.17
CA LEU A 71 -0.49 -3.56 2.10
C LEU A 71 0.27 -3.88 3.38
N SER A 72 -0.22 -4.84 4.16
CA SER A 72 0.53 -5.40 5.30
C SER A 72 1.40 -6.56 4.80
N LEU A 73 2.67 -6.55 5.20
CA LEU A 73 3.62 -7.64 4.93
C LEU A 73 3.90 -8.48 6.20
N MET A 74 3.24 -8.19 7.31
CA MET A 74 3.35 -8.94 8.56
C MET A 74 2.51 -10.23 8.58
N LEU A 75 2.14 -10.75 7.41
CA LEU A 75 1.35 -11.97 7.23
C LEU A 75 2.24 -13.07 6.65
N ASP A 76 1.90 -14.34 6.87
CA ASP A 76 2.65 -15.50 6.34
C ASP A 76 2.79 -15.48 4.80
N ALA A 77 1.86 -14.83 4.11
CA ALA A 77 1.89 -14.62 2.67
C ALA A 77 1.21 -13.30 2.29
N VAL A 78 1.74 -12.67 1.24
CA VAL A 78 1.14 -11.48 0.63
C VAL A 78 0.28 -11.90 -0.57
N MET A 79 -1.03 -11.70 -0.44
CA MET A 79 -2.02 -12.04 -1.47
C MET A 79 -2.40 -10.78 -2.25
N LEU A 80 -1.85 -10.60 -3.45
CA LEU A 80 -2.17 -9.44 -4.29
C LEU A 80 -3.21 -9.79 -5.36
N PRO A 81 -4.02 -8.81 -5.82
CA PRO A 81 -4.95 -9.02 -6.93
C PRO A 81 -4.25 -9.55 -8.19
N GLY A 82 -4.86 -10.58 -8.79
CA GLY A 82 -4.48 -11.18 -10.07
C GLY A 82 -5.08 -10.44 -11.27
N PRO A 83 -4.85 -10.94 -12.50
CA PRO A 83 -5.36 -10.31 -13.73
C PRO A 83 -6.87 -10.48 -13.94
N GLY A 84 -7.54 -11.39 -13.22
CA GLY A 84 -8.97 -11.62 -13.33
C GLY A 84 -9.74 -11.41 -12.02
N PRO A 85 -11.08 -11.24 -12.09
CA PRO A 85 -11.94 -11.10 -10.91
C PRO A 85 -11.79 -12.27 -9.94
N GLY A 86 -11.64 -11.98 -8.65
CA GLY A 86 -11.47 -12.98 -7.59
C GLY A 86 -10.13 -13.73 -7.61
N GLN A 87 -9.25 -13.47 -8.59
CA GLN A 87 -7.93 -14.10 -8.64
C GLN A 87 -6.96 -13.37 -7.70
N VAL A 88 -6.16 -14.15 -7.00
CA VAL A 88 -5.08 -13.67 -6.13
C VAL A 88 -3.77 -14.36 -6.46
N ARG A 89 -2.66 -13.65 -6.28
CA ARG A 89 -1.31 -14.18 -6.39
C ARG A 89 -0.65 -14.11 -5.02
N SER A 90 -0.05 -15.22 -4.61
CA SER A 90 0.71 -15.32 -3.37
C SER A 90 2.17 -14.92 -3.60
N PHE A 91 2.72 -14.17 -2.66
CA PHE A 91 4.11 -13.75 -2.64
C PHE A 91 4.70 -13.98 -1.25
N ASP A 92 6.01 -14.24 -1.22
CA ASP A 92 6.80 -14.18 0.00
C ASP A 92 6.74 -12.75 0.58
N PRO A 93 6.35 -12.58 1.85
CA PRO A 93 6.28 -11.26 2.50
C PRO A 93 7.65 -10.66 2.79
N TYR A 94 8.72 -11.46 2.84
CA TYR A 94 10.02 -11.01 3.29
C TYR A 94 10.69 -10.12 2.23
N VAL A 95 10.77 -8.82 2.53
CA VAL A 95 11.41 -7.82 1.68
C VAL A 95 12.30 -6.95 2.55
N SER A 96 13.60 -6.99 2.28
CA SER A 96 14.54 -6.12 2.98
C SER A 96 14.65 -4.73 2.37
N GLU A 97 15.08 -3.75 3.17
CA GLU A 97 15.32 -2.38 2.72
C GLU A 97 16.34 -2.33 1.58
N ALA A 98 17.43 -3.08 1.69
CA ALA A 98 18.47 -3.13 0.66
C ALA A 98 17.92 -3.63 -0.68
N THR A 99 17.11 -4.70 -0.63
CA THR A 99 16.49 -5.27 -1.83
C THR A 99 15.49 -4.31 -2.47
N LEU A 100 14.63 -3.67 -1.66
CA LEU A 100 13.64 -2.74 -2.19
C LEU A 100 14.28 -1.47 -2.75
N THR A 101 15.23 -0.88 -2.05
CA THR A 101 15.91 0.35 -2.49
C THR A 101 16.74 0.15 -3.75
N ALA A 102 17.35 -1.04 -3.92
CA ALA A 102 17.99 -1.41 -5.19
C ALA A 102 16.97 -1.42 -6.34
N ALA A 103 15.85 -2.12 -6.19
CA ALA A 103 14.81 -2.16 -7.22
C ALA A 103 14.16 -0.80 -7.50
N MET A 104 13.97 0.03 -6.47
CA MET A 104 13.49 1.41 -6.62
C MET A 104 14.47 2.26 -7.44
N ARG A 105 15.78 2.11 -7.22
CA ARG A 105 16.81 2.80 -8.00
C ARG A 105 16.77 2.37 -9.48
N ASP A 106 16.58 1.09 -9.75
CA ASP A 106 16.53 0.55 -11.11
C ASP A 106 15.36 1.10 -11.93
N VAL A 107 14.25 1.45 -11.27
CA VAL A 107 13.10 2.11 -11.92
C VAL A 107 13.16 3.64 -11.86
N GLY A 108 14.28 4.22 -11.42
CA GLY A 108 14.49 5.67 -11.40
C GLY A 108 13.78 6.42 -10.27
N CYS A 109 13.36 5.74 -9.20
CA CYS A 109 12.72 6.40 -8.06
C CYS A 109 13.74 7.17 -7.22
N SER A 110 13.33 8.34 -6.76
CA SER A 110 13.96 9.04 -5.63
C SER A 110 13.06 8.93 -4.41
N TRP A 111 13.67 8.88 -3.21
CA TRP A 111 12.93 8.79 -1.96
C TRP A 111 13.58 9.63 -0.86
N THR A 112 12.78 9.90 0.17
CA THR A 112 13.25 10.47 1.43
C THR A 112 13.20 9.40 2.52
N VAL A 113 14.08 9.53 3.52
CA VAL A 113 14.16 8.60 4.65
C VAL A 113 13.72 9.33 5.92
N ARG A 114 12.92 8.67 6.74
CA ARG A 114 12.59 9.12 8.09
C ARG A 114 12.78 7.98 9.07
N GLU A 115 13.64 8.18 10.05
CA GLU A 115 13.88 7.20 11.11
C GLU A 115 13.21 7.65 12.41
N TYR A 116 12.80 6.68 13.23
CA TYR A 116 12.16 6.91 14.51
C TYR A 116 12.87 6.14 15.62
N ASP A 117 12.92 6.71 16.82
CA ASP A 117 13.64 6.18 18.00
C ASP A 117 13.06 4.85 18.56
N PHE A 118 12.04 4.29 17.92
CA PHE A 118 11.33 3.07 18.33
C PHE A 118 11.48 1.93 17.32
N GLY A 119 12.59 1.88 16.57
CA GLY A 119 12.91 0.76 15.68
C GLY A 119 12.05 0.73 14.42
N GLN A 120 11.63 1.91 13.93
CA GLN A 120 10.92 2.06 12.67
C GLN A 120 11.69 3.01 11.75
N ARG A 121 11.69 2.71 10.45
CA ARG A 121 12.19 3.59 9.40
C ARG A 121 11.21 3.63 8.23
N ASP A 122 10.87 4.81 7.76
CA ASP A 122 10.01 5.00 6.59
C ASP A 122 10.84 5.48 5.39
N LEU A 123 10.57 4.88 4.22
CA LEU A 123 10.94 5.44 2.92
C LEU A 123 9.70 6.04 2.27
N ARG A 124 9.85 7.23 1.71
CA ARG A 124 8.74 7.93 1.03
C ARG A 124 9.11 8.38 -0.38
N THR A 125 8.26 8.02 -1.35
CA THR A 125 8.29 8.60 -2.71
C THR A 125 7.08 9.51 -2.96
N ALA A 126 7.21 10.36 -3.98
CA ALA A 126 6.16 11.24 -4.45
C ALA A 126 6.09 11.15 -5.99
N PRO A 127 5.41 10.13 -6.54
CA PRO A 127 5.33 9.92 -7.98
C PRO A 127 4.49 11.00 -8.69
N GLU A 128 3.59 11.66 -7.95
CA GLU A 128 2.79 12.81 -8.37
C GLU A 128 2.64 13.79 -7.20
N ASP A 129 2.31 15.06 -7.46
CA ASP A 129 2.30 16.14 -6.47
C ASP A 129 1.44 15.83 -5.23
N ASP A 130 0.29 15.18 -5.41
CA ASP A 130 -0.67 14.85 -4.34
C ASP A 130 -0.63 13.40 -3.88
N VAL A 131 0.30 12.60 -4.43
CA VAL A 131 0.42 11.18 -4.13
C VAL A 131 1.68 10.93 -3.32
N ARG A 132 1.54 10.29 -2.17
CA ARG A 132 2.66 9.83 -1.36
C ARG A 132 2.62 8.32 -1.29
N VAL A 133 3.76 7.69 -1.47
CA VAL A 133 3.94 6.25 -1.28
C VAL A 133 4.90 6.07 -0.12
N ASP A 134 4.45 5.34 0.91
CA ASP A 134 5.22 5.07 2.12
C ASP A 134 5.52 3.58 2.22
N PHE A 135 6.75 3.30 2.62
CA PHE A 135 7.26 1.98 2.96
C PHE A 135 7.77 2.03 4.40
N ALA A 136 7.09 1.36 5.32
CA ALA A 136 7.47 1.32 6.72
C ALA A 136 8.23 0.02 7.00
N PHE A 137 9.47 0.17 7.44
CA PHE A 137 10.38 -0.89 7.84
C PHE A 137 10.50 -0.96 9.35
N VAL A 138 10.72 -2.17 9.86
CA VAL A 138 11.01 -2.44 11.26
C VAL A 138 12.35 -3.16 11.39
N ASP A 139 13.06 -2.88 12.47
CA ASP A 139 14.31 -3.56 12.83
C ASP A 139 14.07 -4.82 13.66
N ARG A 140 12.83 -5.25 13.89
CA ARG A 140 12.49 -6.37 14.76
C ARG A 140 11.16 -7.02 14.38
N ASP A 141 11.05 -8.32 14.59
CA ASP A 141 9.82 -9.09 14.30
C ASP A 141 8.69 -8.80 15.30
N THR A 142 9.05 -8.43 16.53
CA THR A 142 8.11 -8.14 17.62
C THR A 142 8.57 -6.91 18.40
N TYR A 143 7.64 -6.18 19.01
CA TYR A 143 7.93 -4.93 19.74
C TYR A 143 9.03 -5.10 20.81
N ASP A 144 8.96 -6.19 21.58
CA ASP A 144 9.92 -6.52 22.65
C ASP A 144 11.10 -7.39 22.17
N GLY A 145 11.17 -7.70 20.87
CA GLY A 145 12.22 -8.52 20.28
C GLY A 145 13.56 -7.79 20.17
N PRO A 146 14.67 -8.53 20.04
CA PRO A 146 15.97 -7.91 19.74
C PRO A 146 15.92 -7.23 18.37
N GLY A 147 16.73 -6.17 18.22
CA GLY A 147 16.99 -5.59 16.90
C GLY A 147 17.71 -6.59 15.99
N ALA A 148 17.33 -6.58 14.72
CA ALA A 148 17.92 -7.33 13.63
C ALA A 148 18.94 -6.46 12.89
N ASP A 149 19.88 -7.12 12.21
CA ASP A 149 20.90 -6.44 11.41
C ASP A 149 20.33 -5.83 10.12
N GLU A 150 19.13 -6.27 9.70
CA GLU A 150 18.49 -5.84 8.46
C GLU A 150 17.05 -5.38 8.68
N TRP A 151 16.73 -4.20 8.14
CA TRP A 151 15.40 -3.61 8.15
C TRP A 151 14.46 -4.39 7.22
N THR A 152 13.33 -4.86 7.77
CA THR A 152 12.34 -5.64 7.03
C THR A 152 11.06 -4.84 6.83
N LEU A 153 10.51 -4.88 5.61
CA LEU A 153 9.31 -4.14 5.25
C LEU A 153 8.09 -4.71 5.98
N ALA A 154 7.47 -3.91 6.85
CA ALA A 154 6.26 -4.28 7.57
C ALA A 154 4.99 -3.88 6.80
N LYS A 155 5.05 -2.73 6.12
CA LYS A 155 3.89 -2.15 5.45
C LYS A 155 4.30 -1.28 4.26
N ALA A 156 3.51 -1.33 3.20
CA ALA A 156 3.61 -0.42 2.07
C ALA A 156 2.25 0.17 1.74
N GLY A 157 2.21 1.36 1.15
CA GLY A 157 0.96 1.90 0.67
C GLY A 157 1.08 3.28 0.04
N PHE A 158 0.00 3.72 -0.59
CA PHE A 158 -0.11 5.11 -1.01
C PHE A 158 -1.25 5.79 -0.28
N TRP A 159 -1.16 7.11 -0.18
CA TRP A 159 -2.24 7.97 0.27
C TRP A 159 -2.23 9.29 -0.50
N THR A 160 -3.40 9.92 -0.50
CA THR A 160 -3.63 11.23 -1.08
C THR A 160 -4.25 12.16 -0.05
N MET A 161 -3.90 13.44 -0.08
CA MET A 161 -4.58 14.46 0.73
C MET A 161 -6.00 14.67 0.21
N ASP A 162 -6.12 14.82 -1.12
CA ASP A 162 -7.39 15.00 -1.82
C ASP A 162 -7.43 14.21 -3.14
N HIS A 163 -8.64 14.06 -3.67
CA HIS A 163 -8.84 13.62 -5.05
C HIS A 163 -9.81 14.58 -5.74
N ALA A 164 -9.56 14.86 -7.02
CA ALA A 164 -10.36 15.79 -7.79
C ALA A 164 -11.87 15.42 -7.79
N GLY A 165 -12.73 16.43 -7.73
CA GLY A 165 -14.17 16.27 -7.84
C GLY A 165 -14.85 15.56 -6.66
N CYS A 166 -14.23 15.53 -5.47
CA CYS A 166 -14.94 15.17 -4.26
C CYS A 166 -15.96 16.27 -3.92
N PRO A 167 -17.28 15.99 -3.88
CA PRO A 167 -18.17 16.92 -3.21
C PRO A 167 -17.71 17.03 -1.75
N GLU A 168 -17.59 18.25 -1.23
CA GLU A 168 -17.13 18.52 0.13
C GLU A 168 -17.89 17.66 1.17
N PRO A 169 -17.22 17.29 2.29
CA PRO A 169 -17.79 16.41 3.31
C PRO A 169 -19.13 16.87 3.90
#